data_AF-A0A1B6NWL2-F1
#
_entry.id   AF-A0A1B6NWL2-F1
#
_cell.length_a   1.000
_cell.length_b   1.000
_cell.length_c   1.000
_cell.angle_alpha   90.00
_cell.angle_beta   90.00
_cell.angle_gamma   90.00
#
_symmetry.space_group_name_H-M   'P 1'
#
loop_
_entity.id
_entity.type
_entity.pdbx_description
1 polymer ?
#
loop_
_entity_poly.entity_id
_entity_poly.type
_entity_poly.pdbx_seq_one_letter_code
_entity_poly.pdbx_strand_id
1 'polypeptide(L)'
;KAEIFGPVLQVMRVESMEQAMQLIDEHEYGNGTCIFTRDGEAARYFSDNIQVGMVGINVPLPVPVSYHSFGGWKRSLVWRPSRIRT
;
A
#
# COMPACT_ATOMS: atom_id res chain seq x y z
N LYS A 1 -3.07 13.21 10.61
CA LYS A 1 -1.98 13.48 9.63
C LYS A 1 -2.48 14.53 8.65
N ALA A 2 -1.64 15.50 8.28
CA ALA A 2 -2.00 16.52 7.29
C ALA A 2 -1.81 15.94 5.88
N GLU A 3 -2.79 16.14 5.01
CA GLU A 3 -2.73 15.71 3.61
C GLU A 3 -1.90 16.73 2.83
N ILE A 4 -0.79 16.27 2.24
CA ILE A 4 0.14 17.12 1.51
C ILE A 4 -0.28 17.14 0.04
N PHE A 5 -0.61 18.32 -0.48
CA PHE A 5 -0.93 18.52 -1.88
C PHE A 5 0.23 19.25 -2.59
N GLY A 6 0.96 18.52 -3.44
CA GLY A 6 2.13 18.99 -4.18
C GLY A 6 3.08 17.83 -4.51
N PRO A 7 4.09 17.99 -5.38
CA PRO A 7 5.08 16.94 -5.69
C PRO A 7 6.06 16.77 -4.53
N VAL A 8 5.56 16.30 -3.38
CA VAL A 8 6.32 16.12 -2.16
C VAL A 8 6.58 14.64 -1.97
N LEU A 9 7.85 14.26 -2.09
CA LEU A 9 8.33 12.92 -1.75
C LEU A 9 8.85 12.93 -0.31
N GLN A 10 8.23 12.15 0.57
CA GLN A 10 8.73 11.93 1.92
C GLN A 10 9.66 10.70 1.93
N VAL A 11 10.90 10.88 2.36
CA VAL A 11 11.88 9.79 2.53
C VAL A 11 12.07 9.55 4.02
N MET A 12 11.85 8.31 4.46
CA MET A 12 12.12 7.86 5.83
C MET A 12 13.19 6.78 5.80
N ARG A 13 14.13 6.85 6.75
CA ARG A 13 15.13 5.80 6.97
C ARG A 13 14.70 4.97 8.17
N VAL A 14 14.88 3.66 8.03
CA VAL A 14 14.55 2.65 9.03
C VAL A 14 15.73 1.68 9.12
N GLU A 15 15.88 1.02 10.25
CA GLU A 15 17.04 0.17 10.51
C GLU A 15 16.84 -1.27 10.03
N SER A 16 15.59 -1.71 9.87
CA SER A 16 15.25 -3.06 9.45
C SER A 16 14.03 -3.13 8.53
N MET A 17 13.89 -4.28 7.85
CA MET A 17 12.73 -4.58 7.01
C MET A 17 11.45 -4.62 7.85
N GLU A 18 11.50 -5.22 9.04
CA GLU A 18 10.37 -5.33 9.96
C GLU A 18 9.87 -3.95 10.40
N GLN A 19 10.79 -3.04 10.74
CA GLN A 19 10.43 -1.65 11.05
C GLN A 19 9.77 -0.95 9.85
N ALA A 20 10.28 -1.20 8.64
CA ALA A 20 9.69 -0.65 7.42
C ALA A 20 8.25 -1.14 7.23
N MET A 21 8.03 -2.44 7.41
CA MET A 21 6.72 -3.07 7.27
C MET A 21 5.75 -2.59 8.33
N GLN A 22 6.18 -2.49 9.59
CA GLN A 22 5.36 -1.98 10.68
C GLN A 22 4.88 -0.54 10.39
N LEU A 23 5.77 0.33 9.90
CA LEU A 23 5.41 1.70 9.51
C LEU A 23 4.36 1.75 8.39
N ILE A 24 4.41 0.81 7.45
CA ILE A 24 3.46 0.70 6.34
C ILE A 24 2.11 0.17 6.86
N ASP A 25 2.11 -0.87 7.70
CA ASP A 25 0.90 -1.53 8.21
C ASP A 25 0.12 -0.66 9.22
N GLU A 26 0.84 0.15 10.00
CA GLU A 26 0.29 1.18 10.89
C GLU A 26 -0.26 2.39 10.12
N HIS A 27 0.02 2.50 8.82
CA HIS A 27 -0.52 3.57 8.00
C HIS A 27 -2.03 3.42 7.81
N GLU A 28 -2.77 4.52 8.03
CA GLU A 28 -4.24 4.57 7.96
C GLU A 28 -4.80 4.24 6.56
N TYR A 29 -3.96 4.36 5.54
CA TYR A 29 -4.26 4.07 4.14
C TYR A 29 -3.23 3.06 3.61
N GLY A 30 -3.70 1.85 3.26
CA GLY A 30 -2.88 0.72 2.79
C GLY A 30 -3.20 0.30 1.35
N ASN A 31 -3.23 1.27 0.42
CA ASN A 31 -3.64 1.04 -0.97
C ASN A 31 -2.67 0.11 -1.72
N GLY A 32 -1.37 0.32 -1.52
CA GLY A 32 -0.34 -0.54 -2.07
C GLY A 32 1.05 -0.08 -1.68
N THR A 33 2.02 -0.96 -1.84
CA THR A 33 3.43 -0.68 -1.58
C THR A 33 4.30 -1.38 -2.63
N CYS A 34 5.56 -1.00 -2.70
CA CYS A 34 6.53 -1.68 -3.54
C CYS A 34 7.88 -1.82 -2.84
N ILE A 35 8.54 -2.95 -3.07
CA ILE A 35 9.92 -3.21 -2.65
C ILE A 35 10.83 -3.28 -3.86
N PHE A 36 11.98 -2.60 -3.78
CA PHE A 36 13.06 -2.73 -4.74
C PHE A 36 14.21 -3.47 -4.08
N THR A 37 14.47 -4.69 -4.53
CA THR A 37 15.49 -5.57 -3.95
C THR A 37 16.08 -6.50 -5.00
N ARG A 38 17.34 -6.89 -4.78
CA ARG A 38 18.02 -7.93 -5.56
C ARG A 38 17.90 -9.32 -4.91
N ASP A 39 17.35 -9.37 -3.70
CA ASP A 39 17.21 -10.59 -2.91
C ASP A 39 15.77 -11.13 -3.01
N GLY A 40 15.65 -12.37 -3.47
CA GLY A 40 14.38 -13.07 -3.60
C GLY A 40 13.76 -13.46 -2.25
N GLU A 41 14.58 -13.70 -1.23
CA GLU A 41 14.08 -14.00 0.12
C GLU A 41 13.43 -12.77 0.73
N ALA A 42 14.10 -11.61 0.67
CA ALA A 42 13.52 -10.34 1.07
C ALA A 42 12.23 -10.00 0.31
N ALA A 43 12.21 -10.24 -1.01
CA ALA A 43 11.01 -10.00 -1.82
C ALA A 43 9.83 -10.87 -1.37
N ARG A 44 10.08 -12.16 -1.10
CA ARG A 44 9.05 -13.11 -0.66
C ARG A 44 8.59 -12.86 0.77
N TYR A 45 9.53 -12.61 1.68
CA TYR A 45 9.22 -12.24 3.06
C TYR A 45 8.33 -11.00 3.10
N PHE A 46 8.67 -9.97 2.33
CA PHE A 46 7.88 -8.75 2.25
C PHE A 46 6.48 -8.98 1.67
N SER A 47 6.34 -9.73 0.57
CA SER A 47 5.03 -10.00 -0.03
C SER A 47 4.11 -10.84 0.84
N ASP A 48 4.68 -11.79 1.59
CA ASP A 48 3.90 -12.76 2.37
C ASP A 48 3.42 -12.17 3.71
N ASN A 49 4.11 -11.16 4.24
CA ASN A 49 3.86 -10.63 5.59
C ASN A 49 3.22 -9.23 5.63
N ILE A 50 3.25 -8.45 4.55
CA ILE A 50 2.74 -7.07 4.53
C ILE A 50 1.20 -7.02 4.44
N GLN A 51 0.56 -6.09 5.15
CA GLN A 51 -0.90 -5.94 5.20
C GLN A 51 -1.42 -4.79 4.32
N VAL A 52 -1.18 -4.88 3.01
CA VAL A 52 -1.66 -3.89 2.02
C VAL A 52 -2.39 -4.53 0.86
N GLY A 53 -3.21 -3.75 0.14
CA GLY A 53 -4.04 -4.26 -0.97
C GLY A 53 -3.26 -4.68 -2.22
N MET A 54 -2.11 -4.08 -2.48
CA MET A 54 -1.26 -4.39 -3.64
C MET A 54 0.22 -4.32 -3.29
N VAL A 55 1.01 -5.29 -3.78
CA VAL A 55 2.45 -5.34 -3.55
C VAL A 55 3.18 -5.43 -4.90
N GLY A 56 4.09 -4.50 -5.16
CA GLY A 56 5.01 -4.52 -6.31
C GLY A 56 6.41 -4.96 -5.92
N ILE A 57 7.04 -5.83 -6.70
CA ILE A 57 8.46 -6.22 -6.54
C ILE A 57 9.23 -5.73 -7.75
N ASN A 58 10.20 -4.84 -7.55
CA ASN A 58 11.02 -4.22 -8.60
C ASN A 58 10.23 -3.50 -9.71
N VAL A 59 8.97 -3.18 -9.45
CA VAL A 59 8.09 -2.41 -10.31
C VAL A 59 7.48 -1.32 -9.44
N PRO A 60 7.49 -0.04 -9.87
CA PRO A 60 6.85 1.04 -9.12
C PRO A 60 5.37 0.73 -8.94
N LEU A 61 4.80 1.22 -7.82
CA LEU A 61 3.42 0.96 -7.37
C LEU A 61 2.47 0.66 -8.55
N PRO A 62 1.88 -0.54 -8.62
CA PRO A 62 1.01 -0.91 -9.73
C PRO A 62 -0.24 -0.02 -9.68
N VAL A 63 -0.21 1.07 -10.45
CA VAL A 63 -1.42 1.84 -10.73
C VAL A 63 -2.32 0.87 -11.52
N PRO A 64 -3.55 0.60 -11.07
CA PRO A 64 -4.32 -0.54 -11.55
C PRO A 64 -4.53 -0.45 -13.06
N VAL A 65 -3.89 -1.37 -13.78
CA VAL A 65 -4.35 -1.81 -15.10
C VAL A 65 -5.65 -2.59 -14.88
N SER A 66 -6.66 -2.26 -15.67
CA SER A 66 -8.12 -2.55 -15.54
C SER A 66 -8.58 -4.01 -15.32
N TYR A 67 -7.67 -4.94 -15.04
CA TYR A 67 -7.94 -6.37 -14.85
C TYR A 67 -7.60 -6.90 -13.44
N HIS A 68 -7.06 -6.07 -12.54
CA HIS A 68 -6.86 -6.45 -11.12
C HIS A 68 -7.96 -5.84 -10.25
N SER A 69 -8.68 -6.70 -9.52
CA SER A 69 -9.77 -6.31 -8.63
C SER A 69 -9.27 -5.38 -7.51
N PHE A 70 -10.01 -4.29 -7.29
CA PHE A 70 -9.82 -3.38 -6.14
C PHE A 70 -10.30 -4.07 -4.86
N GLY A 71 -9.43 -4.85 -4.22
CA GLY A 71 -9.60 -5.32 -2.86
C GLY A 71 -9.07 -4.29 -1.86
N GLY A 72 -9.74 -3.15 -1.72
CA GLY A 72 -9.34 -2.16 -0.72
C GLY A 72 -9.50 -2.74 0.70
N TRP A 73 -8.41 -2.84 1.46
CA TRP A 73 -8.46 -3.20 2.88
C TRP A 73 -8.46 -1.93 3.74
N LYS A 74 -9.30 -1.90 4.79
CA LYS A 74 -9.59 -0.74 5.67
C LYS A 74 -10.42 0.36 4.97
N ARG A 75 -10.21 1.65 5.29
CA ARG A 75 -11.12 2.76 4.90
C ARG A 75 -11.16 3.11 3.40
N SER A 76 -10.47 2.36 2.55
CA SER A 76 -10.55 2.50 1.09
C SER A 76 -11.90 2.03 0.49
N LEU A 77 -12.80 1.48 1.31
CA LEU A 77 -14.17 1.12 0.93
C LEU A 77 -15.04 2.40 0.75
N VAL A 78 -15.07 2.95 -0.46
CA VAL A 78 -16.09 3.93 -0.88
C VAL A 78 -17.29 3.17 -1.46
N TRP A 79 -18.16 2.66 -0.58
CA TRP A 79 -19.55 2.40 -0.94
C TRP A 79 -20.45 3.13 0.06
N ARG A 80 -20.80 4.36 -0.27
CA ARG A 80 -21.85 5.11 0.43
C ARG A 80 -23.18 4.76 -0.25
N PRO A 81 -24.10 4.02 0.37
CA PRO A 81 -25.45 3.91 -0.15
C PRO A 81 -26.10 5.29 -0.05
N SER A 82 -26.19 6.00 -1.16
CA SER A 82 -27.15 7.07 -1.30
C SER A 82 -28.54 6.44 -1.18
N ARG A 83 -29.20 6.74 -0.06
CA ARG A 83 -30.64 6.55 0.15
C ARG A 83 -31.41 6.84 -1.14
N ILE A 84 -32.06 5.82 -1.71
CA ILE A 84 -33.30 6.02 -2.46
C ILE A 84 -34.37 5.33 -1.65
N ARG A 85 -35.21 6.16 -1.04
CA ARG A 85 -36.44 5.79 -0.38
C ARG A 85 -37.53 5.92 -1.44
N THR A 86 -38.07 4.80 -1.89
CA THR A 86 -39.40 4.66 -2.51
C THR A 86 -39.99 3.39 -1.97
#